data_AF-A0A7Y4KJT9-F1
#
_entry.id   AF-A0A7Y4KJT9-F1
#
_cell.length_a   1.000
_cell.length_b   1.000
_cell.length_c   1.000
_cell.angle_alpha   90.00
_cell.angle_beta   90.00
_cell.angle_gamma   90.00
#
_symmetry.space_group_name_H-M   'P 1'
#
loop_
_entity.id
_entity.type
_entity.pdbx_description
1 polymer ?
#
loop_
_entity_poly.entity_id
_entity_poly.type
_entity_poly.pdbx_seq_one_letter_code
_entity_poly.pdbx_strand_id
1 'polypeptide(L)'
;MKPTPKSFAIPTLNRRATRALAWSITALTVGCGANDSVSPAGTSASQALSTLPATCADVHAVHPNAPDGNYGLYVGGDPDTYWTAYCHDMAGTPREYLTLPFQMEGTNVSRYVAGGASPGTSVVTYYQRVRLHPDTFQVDTGDQTFATSTGELKHGSDTVRAMPFGVAMSCDGGQAQANIDLVGTSFEVDSSLFGVGGYDASGTAVASFDRQVVTLSGGGFCGWTSPLGSYNPYNQTGALLQLKYRPPPRLPATCKDLQTDYSFTQDGEHTLCVGRDPNKCWSAWCHGMDGAAPREYLTLQHTEDGANFSQYLAGGASPGTTVRTRYTRVRVLPDTLQVDTGDQTFSTSTGQLTHSPHMVKSMTYGAAMSCNGIQTQANVDLRGTRFSVEPSRFGVGGYLAGGSVAPSASNQVFSLSGGGNCGWLGPVSSYNPYNQFGTLLQLTLNPPQP
;
A
#
# COMPACT_ATOMS: atom_id res chain seq x y z
N MET A 1 -86.32 -33.98 -35.90
CA MET A 1 -86.08 -33.78 -37.35
C MET A 1 -84.73 -33.08 -37.52
N LYS A 2 -83.81 -33.69 -38.28
CA LYS A 2 -82.56 -33.08 -38.82
C LYS A 2 -82.92 -32.09 -39.96
N PRO A 3 -82.00 -31.27 -40.55
CA PRO A 3 -80.54 -31.13 -40.32
C PRO A 3 -79.92 -29.69 -40.33
N THR A 4 -78.75 -29.58 -39.68
CA THR A 4 -77.43 -28.90 -39.95
C THR A 4 -77.16 -28.07 -41.25
N PRO A 5 -75.99 -27.36 -41.43
CA PRO A 5 -74.88 -26.89 -40.51
C PRO A 5 -74.17 -25.51 -40.83
N LYS A 6 -73.27 -25.06 -39.91
CA LYS A 6 -71.86 -24.46 -40.00
C LYS A 6 -71.50 -23.40 -41.09
N SER A 7 -70.48 -22.51 -41.02
CA SER A 7 -69.53 -21.91 -40.04
C SER A 7 -68.47 -21.09 -40.83
N PHE A 8 -67.84 -20.03 -40.23
CA PHE A 8 -66.53 -19.36 -40.56
C PHE A 8 -66.33 -18.71 -41.97
N ALA A 9 -65.51 -17.67 -42.26
CA ALA A 9 -64.57 -16.75 -41.58
C ALA A 9 -64.26 -15.51 -42.50
N ILE A 10 -63.52 -14.55 -41.93
CA ILE A 10 -62.99 -13.18 -42.27
C ILE A 10 -62.16 -13.15 -43.61
N PRO A 11 -61.93 -12.04 -44.41
CA PRO A 11 -61.32 -10.73 -44.03
C PRO A 11 -61.58 -9.42 -44.86
N THR A 12 -61.15 -8.26 -44.32
CA THR A 12 -60.25 -7.20 -44.92
C THR A 12 -60.50 -5.75 -44.42
N LEU A 13 -59.40 -4.96 -44.46
CA LEU A 13 -59.13 -3.56 -44.06
C LEU A 13 -60.20 -2.49 -44.36
N ASN A 14 -60.31 -1.42 -43.53
CA ASN A 14 -59.59 -0.12 -43.66
C ASN A 14 -60.17 1.00 -42.73
N ARG A 15 -59.27 1.87 -42.20
CA ARG A 15 -59.42 3.33 -41.87
C ARG A 15 -60.58 3.76 -40.92
N ARG A 16 -60.44 4.68 -39.93
CA ARG A 16 -59.83 6.02 -39.92
C ARG A 16 -59.96 6.72 -38.53
N ALA A 17 -59.03 7.65 -38.25
CA ALA A 17 -59.17 8.92 -37.46
C ALA A 17 -59.26 8.83 -35.90
N THR A 18 -58.74 9.77 -35.07
CA THR A 18 -58.64 11.25 -35.18
C THR A 18 -57.77 11.88 -34.06
N ARG A 19 -57.11 13.03 -34.37
CA ARG A 19 -56.87 14.29 -33.59
C ARG A 19 -55.92 14.26 -32.36
N ALA A 20 -55.15 15.30 -31.99
CA ALA A 20 -55.32 16.76 -32.13
C ALA A 20 -54.01 17.62 -32.06
N LEU A 21 -54.10 18.80 -32.71
CA LEU A 21 -53.49 20.14 -32.56
C LEU A 21 -52.09 20.41 -31.96
N ALA A 22 -51.27 21.13 -32.76
CA ALA A 22 -50.55 22.35 -32.38
C ALA A 22 -50.37 23.26 -33.62
N TRP A 23 -50.50 24.58 -33.47
CA TRP A 23 -50.35 25.59 -34.54
C TRP A 23 -49.08 26.42 -34.36
N SER A 24 -48.44 26.69 -35.50
CA SER A 24 -47.15 27.34 -35.74
C SER A 24 -47.31 28.80 -36.17
N ILE A 25 -46.23 29.59 -36.11
CA ILE A 25 -45.84 30.65 -37.09
C ILE A 25 -44.30 30.82 -36.95
N THR A 26 -43.40 30.97 -37.94
CA THR A 26 -43.43 31.34 -39.37
C THR A 26 -42.15 30.80 -40.07
N ALA A 27 -42.23 30.63 -41.39
CA ALA A 27 -41.26 30.00 -42.28
C ALA A 27 -40.16 30.94 -42.84
N LEU A 28 -39.06 30.33 -43.33
CA LEU A 28 -38.30 30.73 -44.52
C LEU A 28 -37.55 29.49 -45.09
N THR A 29 -37.20 29.56 -46.36
CA THR A 29 -37.31 28.50 -47.38
C THR A 29 -35.99 27.91 -47.88
N VAL A 30 -36.07 26.62 -48.29
CA VAL A 30 -35.36 25.92 -49.40
C VAL A 30 -33.88 25.57 -49.23
N GLY A 31 -33.60 24.26 -49.32
CA GLY A 31 -32.28 23.70 -49.66
C GLY A 31 -32.22 22.18 -49.43
N CYS A 32 -32.50 21.39 -50.47
CA CYS A 32 -32.31 19.93 -50.47
C CYS A 32 -30.83 19.56 -50.35
N GLY A 33 -30.51 18.55 -49.53
CA GLY A 33 -29.19 17.94 -49.49
C GLY A 33 -29.10 16.90 -48.37
N ALA A 34 -29.50 15.66 -48.68
CA ALA A 34 -29.18 14.51 -47.85
C ALA A 34 -27.66 14.30 -47.83
N ASN A 35 -27.08 14.06 -46.65
CA ASN A 35 -25.97 13.14 -46.46
C ASN A 35 -25.81 12.84 -44.96
N ASP A 36 -25.61 11.55 -44.72
CA ASP A 36 -25.54 10.88 -43.42
C ASP A 36 -24.46 11.42 -42.49
N SER A 37 -24.80 11.62 -41.21
CA SER A 37 -23.86 11.45 -40.11
C SER A 37 -24.62 11.17 -38.82
N VAL A 38 -24.76 9.89 -38.51
CA VAL A 38 -25.14 9.40 -37.18
C VAL A 38 -24.07 9.86 -36.19
N SER A 39 -24.43 10.80 -35.32
CA SER A 39 -23.68 11.08 -34.09
C SER A 39 -24.07 10.02 -33.05
N PRO A 40 -23.14 9.19 -32.54
CA PRO A 40 -23.46 8.36 -31.39
C PRO A 40 -23.49 9.23 -30.15
N ALA A 41 -24.54 9.07 -29.36
CA ALA A 41 -24.64 9.58 -28.01
C ALA A 41 -23.39 9.19 -27.22
N GLY A 42 -22.76 10.18 -26.60
CA GLY A 42 -21.63 9.99 -25.71
C GLY A 42 -22.03 9.07 -24.55
N THR A 43 -21.52 7.85 -24.59
CA THR A 43 -21.47 6.96 -23.44
C THR A 43 -20.63 7.66 -22.38
N SER A 44 -21.27 8.12 -21.31
CA SER A 44 -20.59 8.46 -20.08
C SER A 44 -19.78 7.24 -19.65
N ALA A 45 -18.46 7.31 -19.83
CA ALA A 45 -17.54 6.43 -19.15
C ALA A 45 -17.72 6.69 -17.64
N SER A 46 -18.47 5.83 -16.98
CA SER A 46 -18.27 5.56 -15.57
C SER A 46 -16.77 5.33 -15.41
N GLN A 47 -16.06 6.29 -14.82
CA GLN A 47 -14.68 6.04 -14.44
C GLN A 47 -14.70 4.84 -13.52
N ALA A 48 -14.16 3.72 -13.99
CA ALA A 48 -13.88 2.58 -13.14
C ALA A 48 -12.99 3.11 -12.02
N LEU A 49 -13.42 2.93 -10.77
CA LEU A 49 -12.50 2.93 -9.64
C LEU A 49 -11.28 2.14 -10.08
N SER A 50 -10.07 2.72 -10.01
CA SER A 50 -8.85 1.98 -10.32
C SER A 50 -8.76 0.85 -9.31
N THR A 51 -9.23 -0.34 -9.67
CA THR A 51 -9.17 -1.52 -8.83
C THR A 51 -7.70 -1.84 -8.61
N LEU A 52 -7.28 -1.84 -7.35
CA LEU A 52 -5.93 -2.21 -7.00
C LEU A 52 -5.66 -3.66 -7.41
N PRO A 53 -4.42 -4.04 -7.76
CA PRO A 53 -4.13 -5.37 -8.29
C PRO A 53 -4.50 -6.46 -7.27
N ALA A 54 -5.34 -7.41 -7.65
CA ALA A 54 -5.71 -8.55 -6.81
C ALA A 54 -4.84 -9.78 -7.09
N THR A 55 -4.21 -9.82 -8.26
CA THR A 55 -3.39 -10.92 -8.76
C THR A 55 -2.07 -10.42 -9.34
N CYS A 56 -1.08 -11.31 -9.46
CA CYS A 56 0.15 -11.02 -10.19
C CYS A 56 -0.12 -10.76 -11.68
N ALA A 57 -1.18 -11.35 -12.23
CA ALA A 57 -1.64 -11.07 -13.59
C ALA A 57 -2.12 -9.61 -13.74
N ASP A 58 -2.80 -9.03 -12.73
CA ASP A 58 -3.19 -7.62 -12.75
C ASP A 58 -1.97 -6.70 -12.73
N VAL A 59 -0.95 -7.04 -11.92
CA VAL A 59 0.33 -6.31 -11.90
C VAL A 59 0.99 -6.36 -13.27
N HIS A 60 1.08 -7.54 -13.89
CA HIS A 60 1.66 -7.71 -15.22
C HIS A 60 0.86 -6.97 -16.31
N ALA A 61 -0.47 -6.95 -16.22
CA ALA A 61 -1.31 -6.23 -17.18
C ALA A 61 -1.06 -4.72 -17.18
N VAL A 62 -0.79 -4.13 -16.00
CA VAL A 62 -0.44 -2.71 -15.86
C VAL A 62 1.04 -2.46 -16.15
N HIS A 63 1.90 -3.42 -15.81
CA HIS A 63 3.35 -3.33 -15.98
C HIS A 63 3.91 -4.60 -16.67
N PRO A 64 3.83 -4.70 -18.01
CA PRO A 64 4.25 -5.91 -18.74
C PRO A 64 5.73 -6.30 -18.61
N ASN A 65 6.58 -5.37 -18.16
CA ASN A 65 8.00 -5.61 -17.93
C ASN A 65 8.35 -5.79 -16.44
N ALA A 66 7.34 -5.94 -15.57
CA ALA A 66 7.54 -6.17 -14.15
C ALA A 66 8.29 -7.51 -13.94
N PRO A 67 9.43 -7.52 -13.24
CA PRO A 67 10.18 -8.76 -13.00
C PRO A 67 9.50 -9.64 -11.95
N ASP A 68 9.94 -10.89 -11.81
CA ASP A 68 9.60 -11.70 -10.64
C ASP A 68 10.03 -10.99 -9.35
N GLY A 69 9.20 -11.02 -8.31
CA GLY A 69 9.45 -10.25 -7.10
C GLY A 69 8.29 -10.19 -6.13
N ASN A 70 8.47 -9.47 -5.03
CA ASN A 70 7.39 -9.23 -4.07
C ASN A 70 6.51 -8.06 -4.52
N TYR A 71 5.21 -8.27 -4.55
CA TYR A 71 4.20 -7.28 -4.92
C TYR A 71 3.09 -7.23 -3.88
N GLY A 72 2.51 -6.04 -3.74
CA GLY A 72 1.31 -5.84 -2.93
C GLY A 72 0.06 -6.19 -3.71
N LEU A 73 -0.70 -7.16 -3.22
CA LEU A 73 -2.00 -7.56 -3.77
C LEU A 73 -3.12 -7.24 -2.79
N TYR A 74 -4.32 -7.03 -3.31
CA TYR A 74 -5.50 -6.59 -2.56
C TYR A 74 -6.66 -7.57 -2.74
N VAL A 75 -7.26 -8.05 -1.66
CA VAL A 75 -8.33 -9.06 -1.73
C VAL A 75 -9.53 -8.50 -2.48
N GLY A 76 -9.83 -9.06 -3.67
CA GLY A 76 -10.88 -8.53 -4.54
C GLY A 76 -10.64 -7.08 -5.01
N GLY A 77 -9.41 -6.57 -4.93
CA GLY A 77 -9.07 -5.18 -5.24
C GLY A 77 -9.43 -4.16 -4.15
N ASP A 78 -9.82 -4.61 -2.95
CA ASP A 78 -10.18 -3.74 -1.83
C ASP A 78 -8.92 -3.15 -1.14
N PRO A 79 -8.75 -1.82 -1.12
CA PRO A 79 -7.59 -1.14 -0.52
C PRO A 79 -7.33 -1.48 0.95
N ASP A 80 -8.36 -1.89 1.69
CA ASP A 80 -8.24 -2.21 3.12
C ASP A 80 -7.79 -3.66 3.38
N THR A 81 -7.65 -4.47 2.32
CA THR A 81 -7.33 -5.91 2.41
C THR A 81 -6.06 -6.27 1.66
N TYR A 82 -4.95 -5.68 2.08
CA TYR A 82 -3.63 -5.91 1.47
C TYR A 82 -2.94 -7.19 1.98
N TRP A 83 -2.13 -7.81 1.11
CA TRP A 83 -1.10 -8.79 1.47
C TRP A 83 0.06 -8.79 0.47
N THR A 84 1.23 -9.29 0.90
CA THR A 84 2.41 -9.41 0.03
C THR A 84 2.47 -10.79 -0.63
N ALA A 85 2.43 -10.81 -1.96
CA ALA A 85 2.69 -12.01 -2.75
C ALA A 85 4.09 -11.95 -3.38
N TYR A 86 4.76 -13.09 -3.50
CA TYR A 86 5.83 -13.23 -4.47
C TYR A 86 5.23 -13.63 -5.82
N CYS A 87 5.34 -12.75 -6.81
CA CYS A 87 4.94 -13.02 -8.17
C CYS A 87 6.10 -13.68 -8.92
N HIS A 88 5.85 -14.90 -9.40
CA HIS A 88 6.77 -15.73 -10.15
C HIS A 88 6.29 -15.90 -11.59
N ASP A 89 7.22 -16.13 -12.52
CA ASP A 89 6.95 -16.29 -13.95
C ASP A 89 6.16 -15.10 -14.52
N MET A 90 6.53 -13.88 -14.09
CA MET A 90 5.90 -12.63 -14.53
C MET A 90 6.03 -12.42 -16.04
N ALA A 91 7.12 -12.89 -16.65
CA ALA A 91 7.32 -12.85 -18.10
C ALA A 91 6.51 -13.92 -18.86
N GLY A 92 5.97 -14.92 -18.17
CA GLY A 92 5.22 -16.04 -18.73
C GLY A 92 3.78 -16.05 -18.23
N THR A 93 3.46 -16.97 -17.34
CA THR A 93 2.15 -17.04 -16.66
C THR A 93 2.33 -16.64 -15.20
N PRO A 94 2.02 -15.38 -14.83
CA PRO A 94 2.20 -14.89 -13.46
C PRO A 94 1.54 -15.78 -12.42
N ARG A 95 2.29 -16.03 -11.35
CA ARG A 95 1.93 -16.95 -10.27
C ARG A 95 2.27 -16.35 -8.91
N GLU A 96 1.26 -16.21 -8.07
CA GLU A 96 1.31 -15.85 -6.66
C GLU A 96 1.87 -16.98 -5.77
N TYR A 97 2.84 -16.62 -4.94
CA TYR A 97 3.35 -17.47 -3.87
C TYR A 97 3.33 -16.69 -2.56
N LEU A 98 2.89 -17.32 -1.47
CA LEU A 98 3.05 -16.78 -0.12
C LEU A 98 4.47 -17.05 0.35
N THR A 99 5.22 -15.99 0.65
CA THR A 99 6.56 -16.12 1.23
C THR A 99 6.45 -16.48 2.71
N LEU A 100 7.19 -17.51 3.13
CA LEU A 100 7.23 -17.98 4.51
C LEU A 100 8.42 -17.34 5.25
N PRO A 101 8.21 -16.36 6.15
CA PRO A 101 9.29 -15.51 6.65
C PRO A 101 10.33 -16.23 7.49
N PHE A 102 9.93 -17.29 8.19
CA PHE A 102 10.80 -18.06 9.07
C PHE A 102 11.36 -19.28 8.36
N GLN A 103 12.69 -19.37 8.33
CA GLN A 103 13.47 -20.41 7.67
C GLN A 103 14.50 -21.05 8.63
N MET A 104 14.09 -21.23 9.89
CA MET A 104 14.91 -21.87 10.93
C MET A 104 14.75 -23.39 10.88
N GLU A 105 15.69 -24.13 11.49
CA GLU A 105 15.58 -25.57 11.63
C GLU A 105 14.25 -25.95 12.29
N GLY A 106 13.47 -26.81 11.63
CA GLY A 106 12.18 -27.26 12.12
C GLY A 106 10.97 -26.37 11.81
N THR A 107 11.16 -25.22 11.15
CA THR A 107 10.05 -24.36 10.67
C THR A 107 9.70 -24.66 9.22
N ASN A 108 8.41 -24.56 8.87
CA ASN A 108 7.92 -24.73 7.49
C ASN A 108 8.45 -26.00 6.82
N VAL A 109 8.37 -27.11 7.57
CA VAL A 109 8.99 -28.40 7.25
C VAL A 109 7.95 -29.51 7.23
N SER A 110 8.07 -30.42 6.28
CA SER A 110 7.28 -31.66 6.18
C SER A 110 8.21 -32.86 6.16
N ARG A 111 7.79 -33.97 6.78
CA ARG A 111 8.67 -35.10 7.05
C ARG A 111 8.02 -36.45 6.80
N TYR A 112 8.82 -37.36 6.27
CA TYR A 112 8.56 -38.79 6.28
C TYR A 112 9.74 -39.52 6.91
N VAL A 113 9.54 -40.05 8.12
CA VAL A 113 10.55 -40.84 8.83
C VAL A 113 10.68 -42.23 8.16
N ALA A 114 11.91 -42.59 7.79
CA ALA A 114 12.20 -43.91 7.24
C ALA A 114 12.28 -44.97 8.35
N GLY A 115 11.87 -46.19 8.03
CA GLY A 115 11.84 -47.33 8.96
C GLY A 115 10.67 -48.28 8.67
N GLY A 116 10.70 -49.45 9.28
CA GLY A 116 9.64 -50.46 9.14
C GLY A 116 9.35 -50.82 7.69
N ALA A 117 8.10 -50.59 7.26
CA ALA A 117 7.66 -50.84 5.88
C ALA A 117 8.20 -49.85 4.84
N SER A 118 8.99 -48.85 5.27
CA SER A 118 9.56 -47.81 4.41
C SER A 118 11.06 -47.66 4.57
N PRO A 119 11.86 -48.58 4.01
CA PRO A 119 13.31 -48.56 4.13
C PRO A 119 13.92 -47.40 3.33
N GLY A 120 15.06 -46.89 3.82
CA GLY A 120 15.82 -45.80 3.21
C GLY A 120 16.29 -44.79 4.25
N THR A 121 16.28 -43.52 3.85
CA THR A 121 16.61 -42.36 4.71
C THR A 121 15.40 -41.44 4.81
N SER A 122 15.19 -40.86 5.99
CA SER A 122 14.04 -39.98 6.23
C SER A 122 14.03 -38.81 5.26
N VAL A 123 12.86 -38.54 4.67
CA VAL A 123 12.66 -37.43 3.74
C VAL A 123 12.23 -36.20 4.53
N VAL A 124 12.92 -35.08 4.30
CA VAL A 124 12.64 -33.80 4.96
C VAL A 124 12.57 -32.72 3.89
N THR A 125 11.42 -32.07 3.78
CA THR A 125 11.18 -31.01 2.79
C THR A 125 10.90 -29.69 3.49
N TYR A 126 11.71 -28.67 3.18
CA TYR A 126 11.59 -27.30 3.67
C TYR A 126 11.01 -26.40 2.60
N TYR A 127 10.13 -25.48 2.99
CA TYR A 127 9.46 -24.56 2.07
C TYR A 127 9.90 -23.12 2.33
N GLN A 128 10.40 -22.44 1.30
CA GLN A 128 10.63 -20.98 1.34
C GLN A 128 9.36 -20.21 0.97
N ARG A 129 8.55 -20.76 0.07
CA ARG A 129 7.28 -20.19 -0.37
C ARG A 129 6.29 -21.31 -0.71
N VAL A 130 5.01 -21.01 -0.63
CA VAL A 130 3.93 -21.94 -1.00
C VAL A 130 3.02 -21.30 -2.02
N ARG A 131 2.56 -22.10 -2.99
CA ARG A 131 1.66 -21.65 -4.05
C ARG A 131 0.30 -21.30 -3.44
N LEU A 132 -0.15 -20.06 -3.58
CA LEU A 132 -1.42 -19.59 -3.01
C LEU A 132 -2.33 -19.09 -4.12
N HIS A 133 -3.57 -19.57 -4.16
CA HIS A 133 -4.59 -19.05 -5.04
C HIS A 133 -5.19 -17.76 -4.44
N PRO A 134 -5.04 -16.58 -5.08
CA PRO A 134 -5.41 -15.29 -4.49
C PRO A 134 -6.92 -15.07 -4.34
N ASP A 135 -7.73 -15.81 -5.08
CA ASP A 135 -9.21 -15.75 -5.09
C ASP A 135 -9.85 -16.62 -4.00
N THR A 136 -9.20 -17.73 -3.66
CA THR A 136 -9.71 -18.72 -2.70
C THR A 136 -8.88 -18.82 -1.42
N PHE A 137 -7.66 -18.30 -1.39
CA PHE A 137 -6.65 -18.51 -0.35
C PHE A 137 -6.35 -19.98 -0.06
N GLN A 138 -6.46 -20.83 -1.08
CA GLN A 138 -6.05 -22.22 -1.01
C GLN A 138 -4.59 -22.35 -1.39
N VAL A 139 -3.83 -23.00 -0.52
CA VAL A 139 -2.45 -23.40 -0.80
C VAL A 139 -2.47 -24.72 -1.56
N ASP A 140 -1.79 -24.76 -2.70
CA ASP A 140 -1.43 -26.04 -3.34
C ASP A 140 -0.24 -26.64 -2.59
N THR A 141 -0.52 -27.62 -1.74
CA THR A 141 0.52 -28.24 -0.90
C THR A 141 1.44 -29.18 -1.67
N GLY A 142 1.07 -29.57 -2.90
CA GLY A 142 1.90 -30.39 -3.78
C GLY A 142 2.89 -29.58 -4.63
N ASP A 143 2.72 -28.25 -4.72
CA ASP A 143 3.65 -27.37 -5.43
C ASP A 143 4.96 -27.25 -4.64
N GLN A 144 6.04 -27.74 -5.25
CA GLN A 144 7.39 -27.78 -4.68
C GLN A 144 8.35 -26.79 -5.34
N THR A 145 7.85 -25.77 -6.05
CA THR A 145 8.66 -24.80 -6.82
C THR A 145 9.71 -24.09 -5.96
N PHE A 146 9.35 -23.75 -4.72
CA PHE A 146 10.23 -23.11 -3.74
C PHE A 146 10.48 -24.00 -2.52
N ALA A 147 10.60 -25.30 -2.76
CA ALA A 147 10.91 -26.29 -1.73
C ALA A 147 12.31 -26.88 -1.94
N THR A 148 12.97 -27.24 -0.84
CA THR A 148 14.22 -28.01 -0.85
C THR A 148 14.01 -29.29 -0.04
N SER A 149 14.38 -30.44 -0.61
CA SER A 149 14.19 -31.74 0.04
C SER A 149 15.48 -32.54 0.15
N THR A 150 15.61 -33.31 1.23
CA THR A 150 16.70 -34.27 1.45
C THR A 150 16.15 -35.64 1.79
N GLY A 151 17.00 -36.66 1.64
CA GLY A 151 16.63 -38.05 1.91
C GLY A 151 15.90 -38.73 0.76
N GLU A 152 15.71 -40.04 0.91
CA GLU A 152 15.03 -40.90 -0.04
C GLU A 152 14.63 -42.21 0.65
N LEU A 153 13.38 -42.63 0.49
CA LEU A 153 12.88 -43.90 0.99
C LEU A 153 11.92 -44.58 0.00
N LYS A 154 11.59 -45.84 0.27
CA LYS A 154 10.58 -46.60 -0.48
C LYS A 154 9.24 -46.62 0.27
N HIS A 155 8.15 -46.36 -0.44
CA HIS A 155 6.79 -46.61 0.03
C HIS A 155 6.08 -47.53 -0.96
N GLY A 156 6.03 -48.83 -0.67
CA GLY A 156 5.62 -49.82 -1.67
C GLY A 156 6.55 -49.80 -2.89
N SER A 157 5.99 -49.60 -4.08
CA SER A 157 6.76 -49.43 -5.33
C SER A 157 7.36 -48.04 -5.51
N ASP A 158 6.85 -47.05 -4.78
CA ASP A 158 7.16 -45.65 -5.02
C ASP A 158 8.47 -45.25 -4.34
N THR A 159 9.19 -44.34 -4.98
CA THR A 159 10.36 -43.68 -4.39
C THR A 159 9.92 -42.31 -3.91
N VAL A 160 10.03 -42.06 -2.62
CA VAL A 160 9.69 -40.77 -2.02
C VAL A 160 10.95 -39.93 -1.92
N ARG A 161 10.91 -38.73 -2.49
CA ARG A 161 12.02 -37.75 -2.49
C ARG A 161 11.63 -36.41 -1.89
N ALA A 162 10.33 -36.14 -1.75
CA ALA A 162 9.83 -34.92 -1.13
C ALA A 162 8.49 -35.17 -0.44
N MET A 163 8.10 -34.27 0.44
CA MET A 163 6.82 -34.29 1.15
C MET A 163 6.02 -33.03 0.84
N PRO A 164 4.71 -33.14 0.54
CA PRO A 164 3.82 -31.99 0.42
C PRO A 164 3.82 -31.13 1.69
N PHE A 165 3.52 -29.84 1.55
CA PHE A 165 3.50 -28.88 2.65
C PHE A 165 2.46 -29.26 3.72
N GLY A 166 2.88 -29.30 4.98
CA GLY A 166 2.00 -29.61 6.12
C GLY A 166 1.81 -31.11 6.37
N VAL A 167 2.78 -31.97 6.03
CA VAL A 167 2.65 -33.43 6.16
C VAL A 167 3.69 -34.03 7.11
N ALA A 168 3.22 -34.85 8.04
CA ALA A 168 4.04 -35.72 8.89
C ALA A 168 3.63 -37.19 8.68
N MET A 169 4.56 -38.05 8.26
CA MET A 169 4.30 -39.46 7.91
C MET A 169 5.34 -40.44 8.47
N SER A 170 4.92 -41.64 8.87
CA SER A 170 5.82 -42.74 9.22
C SER A 170 5.21 -44.13 8.98
N CYS A 171 6.07 -45.13 8.76
CA CYS A 171 5.73 -46.55 8.55
C CYS A 171 6.41 -47.52 9.54
N ASP A 172 7.03 -47.00 10.59
CA ASP A 172 7.85 -47.76 11.54
C ASP A 172 7.17 -48.00 12.90
N GLY A 173 5.90 -47.61 13.05
CA GLY A 173 5.18 -47.58 14.33
C GLY A 173 5.45 -46.33 15.17
N GLY A 174 6.38 -45.47 14.74
CA GLY A 174 6.72 -44.19 15.34
C GLY A 174 5.93 -43.01 14.77
N GLN A 175 6.41 -41.79 15.05
CA GLN A 175 5.79 -40.53 14.65
C GLN A 175 6.83 -39.61 14.00
N ALA A 176 6.47 -39.01 12.87
CA ALA A 176 7.18 -37.88 12.29
C ALA A 176 6.61 -36.56 12.82
N GLN A 177 7.38 -35.48 12.65
CA GLN A 177 6.99 -34.12 13.03
C GLN A 177 7.06 -33.18 11.84
N ALA A 178 6.04 -32.35 11.65
CA ALA A 178 5.98 -31.29 10.66
C ALA A 178 5.55 -29.97 11.29
N ASN A 179 5.80 -28.88 10.59
CA ASN A 179 5.46 -27.54 11.07
C ASN A 179 5.05 -26.63 9.90
N ILE A 180 4.04 -25.83 10.15
CA ILE A 180 3.62 -24.69 9.34
C ILE A 180 3.78 -23.44 10.20
N ASP A 181 4.50 -22.44 9.70
CA ASP A 181 4.71 -21.16 10.38
C ASP A 181 4.44 -20.01 9.40
N LEU A 182 3.29 -19.36 9.62
CA LEU A 182 2.76 -18.22 8.87
C LEU A 182 2.97 -16.90 9.63
N VAL A 183 3.73 -16.89 10.73
CA VAL A 183 3.96 -15.65 11.50
C VAL A 183 4.58 -14.60 10.59
N GLY A 184 4.12 -13.36 10.71
CA GLY A 184 4.54 -12.25 9.85
C GLY A 184 3.84 -12.21 8.48
N THR A 185 2.96 -13.16 8.17
CA THR A 185 2.07 -13.10 7.00
C THR A 185 0.67 -12.63 7.38
N SER A 186 -0.14 -12.29 6.36
CA SER A 186 -1.56 -11.92 6.48
C SER A 186 -2.50 -13.13 6.53
N PHE A 187 -2.02 -14.28 7.02
CA PHE A 187 -2.77 -15.52 6.99
C PHE A 187 -2.68 -16.26 8.33
N GLU A 188 -3.78 -16.94 8.65
CA GLU A 188 -3.88 -17.93 9.71
C GLU A 188 -4.34 -19.27 9.12
N VAL A 189 -4.08 -20.35 9.85
CA VAL A 189 -4.46 -21.71 9.47
C VAL A 189 -5.09 -22.41 10.68
N ASP A 190 -6.24 -23.03 10.46
CA ASP A 190 -6.94 -23.76 11.52
C ASP A 190 -6.44 -25.21 11.60
N SER A 191 -6.11 -25.69 12.81
CA SER A 191 -5.69 -27.08 13.01
C SER A 191 -6.79 -28.09 12.66
N SER A 192 -8.07 -27.68 12.60
CA SER A 192 -9.17 -28.56 12.18
C SER A 192 -9.11 -28.95 10.70
N LEU A 193 -8.25 -28.30 9.91
CA LEU A 193 -8.03 -28.60 8.50
C LEU A 193 -7.05 -29.75 8.27
N PHE A 194 -6.57 -30.37 9.35
CA PHE A 194 -5.66 -31.52 9.30
C PHE A 194 -6.34 -32.76 9.87
N GLY A 195 -6.05 -33.90 9.25
CA GLY A 195 -6.60 -35.19 9.66
C GLY A 195 -5.54 -36.28 9.60
N VAL A 196 -5.79 -37.33 10.40
CA VAL A 196 -4.99 -38.55 10.40
C VAL A 196 -5.51 -39.48 9.30
N GLY A 197 -4.60 -40.08 8.53
CA GLY A 197 -4.93 -41.06 7.48
C GLY A 197 -3.88 -42.16 7.36
N GLY A 198 -4.20 -43.22 6.63
CA GLY A 198 -3.32 -44.37 6.41
C GLY A 198 -3.66 -45.60 7.24
N TYR A 199 -2.73 -46.54 7.30
CA TYR A 199 -2.91 -47.81 8.01
C TYR A 199 -2.43 -47.70 9.45
N ASP A 200 -3.27 -48.12 10.40
CA ASP A 200 -3.04 -48.03 11.85
C ASP A 200 -2.38 -46.71 12.26
N ALA A 201 -3.03 -45.63 11.82
CA ALA A 201 -2.48 -44.29 11.83
C ALA A 201 -2.69 -43.60 13.18
N SER A 202 -1.74 -42.77 13.58
CA SER A 202 -1.80 -41.94 14.77
C SER A 202 -1.13 -40.60 14.49
N GLY A 203 -1.62 -39.53 15.12
CA GLY A 203 -1.10 -38.19 14.91
C GLY A 203 -1.98 -37.09 15.49
N THR A 204 -1.47 -35.87 15.48
CA THR A 204 -2.16 -34.67 15.97
C THR A 204 -1.76 -33.45 15.16
N ALA A 205 -2.61 -32.42 15.16
CA ALA A 205 -2.27 -31.07 14.71
C ALA A 205 -2.63 -30.08 15.82
N VAL A 206 -1.67 -29.26 16.23
CA VAL A 206 -1.84 -28.31 17.33
C VAL A 206 -1.48 -26.92 16.83
N ALA A 207 -2.45 -26.01 16.86
CA ALA A 207 -2.27 -24.61 16.49
C ALA A 207 -1.79 -23.76 17.69
N SER A 208 -0.99 -22.72 17.40
CA SER A 208 -0.73 -21.61 18.32
C SER A 208 -2.02 -20.83 18.61
N PHE A 209 -2.00 -20.03 19.69
CA PHE A 209 -3.16 -19.23 20.09
C PHE A 209 -3.64 -18.26 18.98
N ASP A 210 -2.70 -17.67 18.25
CA ASP A 210 -2.92 -16.75 17.13
C ASP A 210 -3.10 -17.45 15.78
N ARG A 211 -3.10 -18.79 15.77
CA ARG A 211 -3.35 -19.65 14.60
C ARG A 211 -2.40 -19.41 13.41
N GLN A 212 -1.23 -18.86 13.67
CA GLN A 212 -0.20 -18.68 12.63
C GLN A 212 0.84 -19.80 12.63
N VAL A 213 0.93 -20.61 13.69
CA VAL A 213 1.81 -21.78 13.75
C VAL A 213 0.99 -23.03 13.98
N VAL A 214 1.26 -24.09 13.21
CA VAL A 214 0.70 -25.43 13.44
C VAL A 214 1.84 -26.44 13.48
N THR A 215 1.91 -27.18 14.56
CA THR A 215 2.81 -28.33 14.69
C THR A 215 2.01 -29.61 14.51
N LEU A 216 2.52 -30.52 13.68
CA LEU A 216 1.87 -31.78 13.38
C LEU A 216 2.76 -32.95 13.81
N SER A 217 2.15 -33.94 14.45
CA SER A 217 2.72 -35.28 14.56
C SER A 217 1.92 -36.25 13.68
N GLY A 218 2.57 -37.18 13.00
CA GLY A 218 1.89 -38.18 12.18
C GLY A 218 2.73 -39.42 11.91
N GLY A 219 2.11 -40.59 11.92
CA GLY A 219 2.80 -41.87 11.81
C GLY A 219 1.92 -43.06 12.21
N GLY A 220 2.52 -44.08 12.81
CA GLY A 220 1.91 -45.40 13.02
C GLY A 220 2.47 -46.42 12.04
N PHE A 221 1.66 -47.39 11.62
CA PHE A 221 2.07 -48.39 10.62
C PHE A 221 1.70 -47.97 9.20
N CYS A 222 2.33 -46.89 8.72
CA CYS A 222 2.01 -46.20 7.47
C CYS A 222 0.83 -45.26 7.60
N GLY A 223 0.84 -44.51 8.70
CA GLY A 223 -0.06 -43.39 8.91
C GLY A 223 0.62 -42.04 8.71
N TRP A 224 -0.21 -41.02 8.56
CA TRP A 224 0.20 -39.63 8.42
C TRP A 224 -0.81 -38.68 9.07
N THR A 225 -0.35 -37.46 9.32
CA THR A 225 -1.22 -36.29 9.52
C THR A 225 -0.92 -35.30 8.40
N SER A 226 -1.97 -34.84 7.73
CA SER A 226 -1.88 -33.99 6.54
C SER A 226 -3.14 -33.11 6.42
N PRO A 227 -3.16 -32.12 5.50
CA PRO A 227 -4.40 -31.44 5.14
C PRO A 227 -5.50 -32.44 4.76
N LEU A 228 -6.75 -32.13 5.15
CA LEU A 228 -7.92 -32.96 4.82
C LEU A 228 -8.04 -33.17 3.31
N GLY A 229 -8.46 -34.38 2.92
CA GLY A 229 -8.56 -34.78 1.51
C GLY A 229 -7.28 -35.35 0.90
N SER A 230 -6.16 -35.34 1.64
CA SER A 230 -4.92 -35.98 1.22
C SER A 230 -5.02 -37.50 1.18
N TYR A 231 -4.39 -38.12 0.17
CA TYR A 231 -4.28 -39.57 0.03
C TYR A 231 -2.87 -39.93 -0.44
N ASN A 232 -2.15 -40.77 0.33
CA ASN A 232 -0.73 -41.06 0.11
C ASN A 232 0.10 -39.80 -0.15
N PRO A 233 0.18 -38.87 0.83
CA PRO A 233 0.71 -37.53 0.61
C PRO A 233 2.23 -37.49 0.60
N TYR A 234 2.84 -37.91 -0.50
CA TYR A 234 4.28 -37.91 -0.71
C TYR A 234 4.63 -37.50 -2.15
N ASN A 235 5.84 -37.00 -2.37
CA ASN A 235 6.21 -36.31 -3.61
C ASN A 235 5.24 -35.15 -3.88
N GLN A 236 4.65 -35.05 -5.07
CA GLN A 236 3.74 -33.97 -5.46
C GLN A 236 2.25 -34.27 -5.19
N THR A 237 1.91 -35.33 -4.45
CA THR A 237 0.51 -35.66 -4.12
C THR A 237 0.02 -34.89 -2.89
N GLY A 238 -0.23 -33.59 -3.07
CA GLY A 238 -0.83 -32.74 -2.04
C GLY A 238 -2.36 -32.65 -2.11
N ALA A 239 -2.96 -32.06 -1.09
CA ALA A 239 -4.33 -31.54 -1.11
C ALA A 239 -4.33 -30.01 -1.02
N LEU A 240 -5.46 -29.37 -1.34
CA LEU A 240 -5.60 -27.93 -1.13
C LEU A 240 -5.78 -27.63 0.35
N LEU A 241 -4.96 -26.73 0.90
CA LEU A 241 -5.05 -26.28 2.28
C LEU A 241 -5.65 -24.87 2.32
N GLN A 242 -6.82 -24.74 2.95
CA GLN A 242 -7.49 -23.44 3.08
C GLN A 242 -6.78 -22.58 4.14
N LEU A 243 -6.24 -21.43 3.74
CA LEU A 243 -5.84 -20.39 4.68
C LEU A 243 -7.01 -19.44 4.94
N LYS A 244 -7.03 -18.82 6.12
CA LYS A 244 -7.92 -17.71 6.38
C LYS A 244 -7.11 -16.42 6.31
N TYR A 245 -7.57 -15.51 5.47
CA TYR A 245 -7.01 -14.17 5.43
C TYR A 245 -7.25 -13.49 6.78
N ARG A 246 -6.14 -13.06 7.38
CA ARG A 246 -6.09 -12.22 8.56
C ARG A 246 -5.44 -10.93 8.10
N PRO A 247 -6.22 -9.84 7.91
CA PRO A 247 -5.64 -8.58 7.47
C PRO A 247 -4.44 -8.26 8.37
N PRO A 248 -3.28 -7.90 7.78
CA PRO A 248 -2.27 -7.25 8.61
C PRO A 248 -2.96 -6.01 9.21
N PRO A 249 -2.57 -5.55 10.42
CA PRO A 249 -3.06 -4.27 10.89
C PRO A 249 -2.82 -3.26 9.75
N ARG A 250 -3.88 -2.52 9.40
CA ARG A 250 -3.94 -1.63 8.24
C ARG A 250 -2.66 -0.78 8.18
N LEU A 251 -2.03 -0.68 6.99
CA LEU A 251 -0.82 0.14 6.85
C LEU A 251 -1.09 1.54 7.43
N PRO A 252 -0.25 2.03 8.37
CA PRO A 252 -0.54 3.26 9.08
C PRO A 252 -0.38 4.42 8.11
N ALA A 253 -1.46 5.15 7.83
CA ALA A 253 -1.38 6.39 7.07
C ALA A 253 -1.08 7.59 7.98
N THR A 254 -1.38 7.42 9.27
CA THR A 254 -1.27 8.46 10.31
C THR A 254 -0.62 7.89 11.56
N CYS A 255 -0.07 8.77 12.41
CA CYS A 255 0.35 8.41 13.77
C CYS A 255 -0.82 7.93 14.62
N LYS A 256 -2.05 8.36 14.30
CA LYS A 256 -3.26 7.85 14.97
C LYS A 256 -3.50 6.36 14.66
N ASP A 257 -3.24 5.92 13.43
CA ASP A 257 -3.33 4.49 13.08
C ASP A 257 -2.32 3.66 13.89
N LEU A 258 -1.09 4.13 14.02
CA LEU A 258 -0.08 3.51 14.89
C LEU A 258 -0.56 3.40 16.34
N GLN A 259 -1.21 4.45 16.84
CA GLN A 259 -1.76 4.45 18.20
C GLN A 259 -2.90 3.44 18.37
N THR A 260 -3.84 3.36 17.42
CA THR A 260 -5.07 2.57 17.59
C THR A 260 -4.90 1.11 17.18
N ASP A 261 -4.14 0.82 16.12
CA ASP A 261 -4.10 -0.51 15.51
C ASP A 261 -2.84 -1.28 15.89
N TYR A 262 -1.78 -0.55 16.25
CA TYR A 262 -0.49 -1.12 16.65
C TYR A 262 -0.17 -0.90 18.13
N SER A 263 -1.03 -0.18 18.86
CA SER A 263 -0.84 0.14 20.27
C SER A 263 0.49 0.83 20.58
N PHE A 264 1.03 1.61 19.64
CA PHE A 264 2.22 2.42 19.87
C PHE A 264 1.81 3.70 20.61
N THR A 265 2.43 3.97 21.77
CA THR A 265 2.06 5.12 22.63
C THR A 265 3.24 6.01 22.96
N GLN A 266 4.37 5.84 22.29
CA GLN A 266 5.59 6.63 22.50
C GLN A 266 5.92 7.43 21.25
N ASP A 267 6.41 8.64 21.45
CA ASP A 267 6.92 9.47 20.36
C ASP A 267 8.15 8.81 19.71
N GLY A 268 8.26 8.90 18.39
CA GLY A 268 9.33 8.21 17.66
C GLY A 268 9.21 8.26 16.15
N GLU A 269 10.26 7.81 15.46
CA GLU A 269 10.22 7.59 14.00
C GLU A 269 9.45 6.33 13.66
N HIS A 270 8.51 6.44 12.73
CA HIS A 270 7.72 5.34 12.21
C HIS A 270 7.48 5.49 10.71
N THR A 271 7.23 4.37 10.03
CA THR A 271 6.85 4.37 8.63
C THR A 271 5.36 4.66 8.49
N LEU A 272 5.00 5.68 7.72
CA LEU A 272 3.62 5.99 7.34
C LEU A 272 3.44 5.86 5.82
N CYS A 273 2.28 5.36 5.37
CA CYS A 273 2.00 5.09 3.96
C CYS A 273 0.81 5.91 3.46
N VAL A 274 1.07 6.77 2.47
CA VAL A 274 0.05 7.68 1.90
C VAL A 274 -1.04 6.87 1.23
N GLY A 275 -2.30 7.11 1.61
CA GLY A 275 -3.43 6.33 1.13
C GLY A 275 -3.31 4.83 1.44
N ARG A 276 -2.52 4.46 2.46
CA ARG A 276 -2.21 3.07 2.84
C ARG A 276 -1.54 2.27 1.71
N ASP A 277 -0.86 2.94 0.78
CA ASP A 277 -0.17 2.32 -0.35
C ASP A 277 1.29 1.97 0.04
N PRO A 278 1.70 0.69 0.01
CA PRO A 278 3.06 0.26 0.41
C PRO A 278 4.16 0.88 -0.47
N ASN A 279 3.85 1.34 -1.68
CA ASN A 279 4.83 1.99 -2.56
C ASN A 279 5.02 3.48 -2.23
N LYS A 280 4.11 4.05 -1.42
CA LYS A 280 4.06 5.48 -1.05
C LYS A 280 4.29 5.70 0.45
N CYS A 281 5.21 4.93 1.03
CA CYS A 281 5.60 5.08 2.43
C CYS A 281 6.77 6.04 2.66
N TRP A 282 6.80 6.70 3.82
CA TRP A 282 7.84 7.64 4.24
C TRP A 282 8.09 7.54 5.76
N SER A 283 9.27 7.98 6.21
CA SER A 283 9.61 8.04 7.65
C SER A 283 9.05 9.31 8.28
N ALA A 284 8.16 9.15 9.25
CA ALA A 284 7.53 10.22 9.98
C ALA A 284 7.90 10.13 11.46
N TRP A 285 8.22 11.28 12.06
CA TRP A 285 8.25 11.43 13.50
C TRP A 285 6.83 11.60 14.02
N CYS A 286 6.36 10.65 14.82
CA CYS A 286 5.11 10.75 15.54
C CYS A 286 5.31 11.43 16.89
N HIS A 287 4.54 12.49 17.12
CA HIS A 287 4.59 13.31 18.32
C HIS A 287 3.23 13.37 19.03
N GLY A 288 3.23 13.33 20.36
CA GLY A 288 2.03 13.32 21.18
C GLY A 288 1.30 11.98 21.17
N MET A 289 2.06 10.87 21.06
CA MET A 289 1.53 9.50 20.96
C MET A 289 0.85 8.99 22.23
N ASP A 290 1.03 9.67 23.36
CA ASP A 290 0.30 9.45 24.61
C ASP A 290 -1.04 10.22 24.68
N GLY A 291 -1.25 11.16 23.77
CA GLY A 291 -2.43 12.03 23.71
C GLY A 291 -3.52 11.55 22.74
N ALA A 292 -4.66 12.25 22.73
CA ALA A 292 -5.79 11.88 21.88
C ALA A 292 -5.56 12.15 20.38
N ALA A 293 -4.64 13.06 20.04
CA ALA A 293 -4.41 13.58 18.70
C ALA A 293 -2.89 13.66 18.39
N PRO A 294 -2.21 12.51 18.19
CA PRO A 294 -0.83 12.49 17.73
C PRO A 294 -0.70 13.15 16.37
N ARG A 295 0.50 13.65 16.05
CA ARG A 295 0.80 14.39 14.83
C ARG A 295 2.07 13.88 14.17
N GLU A 296 2.07 13.93 12.85
CA GLU A 296 3.12 13.46 11.96
C GLU A 296 4.04 14.63 11.58
N TYR A 297 5.35 14.41 11.68
CA TYR A 297 6.36 15.38 11.28
C TYR A 297 7.38 14.74 10.35
N LEU A 298 7.81 15.48 9.33
CA LEU A 298 8.96 15.11 8.52
C LEU A 298 10.23 15.53 9.25
N THR A 299 11.09 14.57 9.58
CA THR A 299 12.41 14.84 10.14
C THR A 299 13.36 15.32 9.06
N LEU A 300 13.96 16.49 9.29
CA LEU A 300 14.90 17.14 8.38
C LEU A 300 16.31 16.65 8.70
N GLN A 301 17.00 16.07 7.72
CA GLN A 301 18.32 15.47 7.92
C GLN A 301 19.45 16.52 7.98
N HIS A 302 19.23 17.69 7.37
CA HIS A 302 20.19 18.79 7.31
C HIS A 302 19.76 19.91 8.25
N THR A 303 20.40 20.00 9.43
CA THR A 303 20.08 20.99 10.46
C THR A 303 21.29 21.88 10.82
N GLU A 304 22.36 21.82 10.02
CA GLU A 304 23.54 22.66 10.14
C GLU A 304 23.23 24.15 9.91
N ASP A 305 24.21 25.03 10.15
CA ASP A 305 23.96 26.45 10.21
C ASP A 305 23.34 27.07 8.94
N GLY A 306 23.62 26.48 7.76
CA GLY A 306 23.11 26.92 6.47
C GLY A 306 21.85 26.21 5.97
N ALA A 307 21.32 25.24 6.71
CA ALA A 307 20.20 24.41 6.25
C ALA A 307 18.91 24.67 7.03
N ASN A 308 17.76 24.46 6.36
CA ASN A 308 16.43 24.43 6.95
C ASN A 308 16.14 25.56 7.94
N PHE A 309 16.34 26.79 7.46
CA PHE A 309 16.13 28.01 8.25
C PHE A 309 15.32 29.05 7.48
N SER A 310 14.70 29.95 8.21
CA SER A 310 13.95 31.09 7.70
C SER A 310 14.36 32.36 8.45
N GLN A 311 14.30 33.52 7.79
CA GLN A 311 14.91 34.73 8.32
C GLN A 311 14.12 36.00 8.01
N TYR A 312 14.03 36.87 9.02
CA TYR A 312 13.62 38.25 8.89
C TYR A 312 14.79 39.16 9.26
N LEU A 313 15.39 39.80 8.25
CA LEU A 313 16.43 40.79 8.45
C LEU A 313 15.86 42.07 9.11
N ALA A 314 16.41 42.44 10.26
CA ALA A 314 16.04 43.68 10.94
C ALA A 314 16.59 44.93 10.22
N GLY A 315 15.88 46.05 10.38
CA GLY A 315 16.24 47.35 9.85
C GLY A 315 15.08 48.06 9.16
N GLY A 316 15.30 49.32 8.78
CA GLY A 316 14.29 50.14 8.11
C GLY A 316 13.02 50.27 8.96
N ALA A 317 11.87 49.94 8.38
CA ALA A 317 10.58 49.97 9.07
C ALA A 317 10.41 48.87 10.14
N SER A 318 11.38 47.95 10.25
CA SER A 318 11.35 46.83 11.19
C SER A 318 12.56 46.83 12.15
N PRO A 319 12.61 47.73 13.15
CA PRO A 319 13.74 47.84 14.06
C PRO A 319 13.82 46.66 15.04
N GLY A 320 15.05 46.35 15.48
CA GLY A 320 15.34 45.28 16.42
C GLY A 320 16.58 44.47 16.01
N THR A 321 16.53 43.17 16.26
CA THR A 321 17.55 42.20 15.88
C THR A 321 16.98 41.20 14.87
N THR A 322 17.80 40.77 13.91
CA THR A 322 17.41 39.81 12.88
C THR A 322 16.83 38.55 13.50
N VAL A 323 15.63 38.18 13.06
CA VAL A 323 14.96 36.96 13.51
C VAL A 323 15.39 35.82 12.61
N ARG A 324 15.92 34.75 13.19
CA ARG A 324 16.30 33.54 12.45
C ARG A 324 15.69 32.32 13.13
N THR A 325 14.87 31.57 12.40
CA THR A 325 14.21 30.37 12.89
C THR A 325 14.75 29.16 12.15
N ARG A 326 15.20 28.15 12.89
CA ARG A 326 15.73 26.88 12.39
C ARG A 326 14.76 25.76 12.69
N TYR A 327 14.65 24.80 11.79
CA TYR A 327 13.71 23.69 11.90
C TYR A 327 14.48 22.36 11.93
N THR A 328 14.11 21.49 12.86
CA THR A 328 14.59 20.10 12.90
C THR A 328 13.55 19.13 12.36
N ARG A 329 12.27 19.50 12.43
CA ARG A 329 11.15 18.78 11.81
C ARG A 329 10.08 19.77 11.36
N VAL A 330 9.28 19.37 10.39
CA VAL A 330 8.15 20.15 9.89
C VAL A 330 6.88 19.30 9.90
N ARG A 331 5.74 19.88 10.30
CA ARG A 331 4.47 19.16 10.40
C ARG A 331 3.95 18.85 9.01
N VAL A 332 3.60 17.59 8.73
CA VAL A 332 3.03 17.16 7.46
C VAL A 332 1.59 16.71 7.66
N LEU A 333 0.69 17.17 6.81
CA LEU A 333 -0.68 16.67 6.73
C LEU A 333 -0.68 15.40 5.86
N PRO A 334 -0.96 14.21 6.41
CA PRO A 334 -0.74 12.93 5.73
C PRO A 334 -1.65 12.72 4.51
N ASP A 335 -2.87 13.27 4.52
CA ASP A 335 -3.83 13.12 3.42
C ASP A 335 -3.46 13.93 2.18
N THR A 336 -2.82 15.09 2.38
CA THR A 336 -2.51 16.05 1.31
C THR A 336 -1.03 16.19 1.03
N LEU A 337 -0.15 15.61 1.85
CA LEU A 337 1.31 15.81 1.82
C LEU A 337 1.70 17.30 1.82
N GLN A 338 1.02 18.08 2.65
CA GLN A 338 1.29 19.52 2.81
C GLN A 338 2.00 19.78 4.13
N VAL A 339 3.05 20.58 4.08
CA VAL A 339 3.71 21.12 5.27
C VAL A 339 2.92 22.30 5.80
N ASP A 340 2.54 22.25 7.07
CA ASP A 340 2.05 23.41 7.82
C ASP A 340 3.24 24.29 8.20
N THR A 341 3.50 25.35 7.44
CA THR A 341 4.70 26.18 7.63
C THR A 341 4.63 27.08 8.85
N GLY A 342 3.45 27.19 9.47
CA GLY A 342 3.23 27.94 10.71
C GLY A 342 3.46 27.11 11.97
N ASP A 343 3.58 25.79 11.85
CA ASP A 343 3.88 24.92 12.99
C ASP A 343 5.34 25.11 13.44
N GLN A 344 5.51 25.48 14.71
CA GLN A 344 6.82 25.80 15.31
C GLN A 344 7.27 24.76 16.33
N THR A 345 6.60 23.60 16.43
CA THR A 345 6.81 22.58 17.47
C THR A 345 8.26 22.13 17.55
N PHE A 346 8.91 21.93 16.41
CA PHE A 346 10.31 21.48 16.30
C PHE A 346 11.23 22.54 15.70
N SER A 347 11.03 23.79 16.14
CA SER A 347 11.83 24.94 15.70
C SER A 347 12.48 25.69 16.86
N THR A 348 13.62 26.32 16.58
CA THR A 348 14.32 27.23 17.50
C THR A 348 14.52 28.56 16.82
N SER A 349 14.22 29.67 17.51
CA SER A 349 14.35 31.01 16.96
C SER A 349 15.26 31.90 17.81
N THR A 350 16.01 32.77 17.14
CA THR A 350 16.81 33.82 17.77
C THR A 350 16.42 35.18 17.24
N GLY A 351 16.72 36.23 18.00
CA GLY A 351 16.41 37.61 17.65
C GLY A 351 14.95 37.99 17.89
N GLN A 352 14.68 39.28 17.72
CA GLN A 352 13.36 39.88 17.88
C GLN A 352 13.35 41.25 17.20
N LEU A 353 12.32 41.52 16.40
CA LEU A 353 12.10 42.82 15.77
C LEU A 353 10.63 43.24 15.83
N THR A 354 10.36 44.52 15.62
CA THR A 354 9.00 45.06 15.57
C THR A 354 8.60 45.31 14.13
N HIS A 355 7.61 44.58 13.61
CA HIS A 355 6.93 44.89 12.35
C HIS A 355 5.54 45.42 12.68
N SER A 356 5.44 46.74 12.86
CA SER A 356 4.28 47.39 13.50
C SER A 356 2.93 46.91 12.94
N PRO A 357 1.96 46.54 13.80
CA PRO A 357 2.01 46.57 15.27
C PRO A 357 2.60 45.29 15.92
N HIS A 358 3.07 44.32 15.14
CA HIS A 358 3.44 43.00 15.61
C HIS A 358 4.89 42.92 16.08
N MET A 359 5.10 42.25 17.23
CA MET A 359 6.42 41.78 17.61
C MET A 359 6.70 40.45 16.90
N VAL A 360 7.79 40.39 16.17
CA VAL A 360 8.23 39.18 15.46
C VAL A 360 9.31 38.50 16.27
N LYS A 361 9.09 37.22 16.61
CA LYS A 361 10.02 36.38 17.37
C LYS A 361 10.42 35.12 16.62
N SER A 362 9.72 34.78 15.54
CA SER A 362 10.03 33.63 14.69
C SER A 362 9.58 33.86 13.26
N MET A 363 10.03 33.00 12.35
CA MET A 363 9.69 32.97 10.92
C MET A 363 9.12 31.62 10.57
N THR A 364 8.09 31.61 9.72
CA THR A 364 7.47 30.37 9.20
C THR A 364 8.47 29.62 8.31
N TYR A 365 8.32 28.30 8.18
CA TYR A 365 9.23 27.48 7.38
C TYR A 365 9.25 27.91 5.90
N GLY A 366 10.45 28.04 5.34
CA GLY A 366 10.68 28.39 3.93
C GLY A 366 10.49 29.86 3.59
N ALA A 367 10.64 30.80 4.53
CA ALA A 367 10.40 32.23 4.30
C ALA A 367 11.64 33.13 4.56
N ALA A 368 11.86 34.10 3.67
CA ALA A 368 12.85 35.17 3.79
C ALA A 368 12.19 36.54 3.67
N MET A 369 12.40 37.45 4.63
CA MET A 369 11.72 38.75 4.70
C MET A 369 12.63 39.90 5.13
N SER A 370 12.36 41.11 4.64
CA SER A 370 13.00 42.34 5.13
C SER A 370 12.17 43.60 4.86
N CYS A 371 12.45 44.67 5.62
CA CYS A 371 11.77 45.97 5.53
C CYS A 371 12.72 47.16 5.31
N ASN A 372 13.93 46.90 4.81
CA ASN A 372 15.01 47.87 4.73
C ASN A 372 15.58 48.06 3.30
N GLY A 373 14.91 47.51 2.29
CA GLY A 373 15.35 47.57 0.90
C GLY A 373 16.42 46.53 0.52
N ILE A 374 16.83 45.65 1.44
CA ILE A 374 17.88 44.64 1.22
C ILE A 374 17.27 43.23 1.24
N GLN A 375 17.70 42.33 0.35
CA GLN A 375 17.26 40.94 0.39
C GLN A 375 17.96 40.13 1.50
N THR A 376 17.25 39.14 2.03
CA THR A 376 17.77 38.17 2.99
C THR A 376 17.53 36.75 2.52
N GLN A 377 18.08 35.77 3.25
CA GLN A 377 18.09 34.38 2.81
C GLN A 377 17.22 33.48 3.68
N ALA A 378 16.72 32.40 3.08
CA ALA A 378 16.19 31.23 3.74
C ALA A 378 16.64 29.97 2.98
N ASN A 379 16.52 28.82 3.61
CA ASN A 379 16.85 27.54 2.98
C ASN A 379 15.82 26.48 3.34
N VAL A 380 15.47 25.67 2.33
CA VAL A 380 14.70 24.43 2.47
C VAL A 380 15.59 23.31 1.94
N ASP A 381 15.83 22.28 2.76
CA ASP A 381 16.66 21.14 2.39
C ASP A 381 16.01 19.83 2.83
N LEU A 382 15.48 19.11 1.85
CA LEU A 382 14.76 17.85 1.99
C LEU A 382 15.62 16.64 1.62
N ARG A 383 16.93 16.82 1.42
CA ARG A 383 17.84 15.69 1.14
C ARG A 383 17.82 14.70 2.30
N GLY A 384 18.02 13.43 1.97
CA GLY A 384 17.85 12.32 2.92
C GLY A 384 16.40 11.97 3.21
N THR A 385 15.43 12.66 2.58
CA THR A 385 14.01 12.29 2.59
C THR A 385 13.54 11.89 1.19
N ARG A 386 12.35 11.30 1.10
CA ARG A 386 11.69 11.01 -0.19
C ARG A 386 10.95 12.20 -0.78
N PHE A 387 11.03 13.40 -0.20
CA PHE A 387 10.22 14.53 -0.62
C PHE A 387 10.99 15.51 -1.50
N SER A 388 10.28 16.10 -2.46
CA SER A 388 10.69 17.25 -3.27
C SER A 388 9.58 18.31 -3.27
N VAL A 389 9.88 19.51 -3.74
CA VAL A 389 8.92 20.64 -3.85
C VAL A 389 8.99 21.24 -5.25
N GLU A 390 7.85 21.53 -5.86
CA GLU A 390 7.88 22.26 -7.14
C GLU A 390 8.35 23.71 -6.93
N PRO A 391 9.32 24.24 -7.71
CA PRO A 391 9.82 25.60 -7.53
C PRO A 391 8.72 26.68 -7.61
N SER A 392 7.66 26.42 -8.38
CA SER A 392 6.47 27.29 -8.49
C SER A 392 5.66 27.41 -7.20
N ARG A 393 5.97 26.62 -6.17
CA ARG A 393 5.34 26.69 -4.84
C ARG A 393 5.92 27.78 -3.95
N PHE A 394 6.94 28.51 -4.42
CA PHE A 394 7.47 29.70 -3.77
C PHE A 394 7.14 30.96 -4.59
N GLY A 395 6.83 32.05 -3.89
CA GLY A 395 6.47 33.32 -4.51
C GLY A 395 6.91 34.52 -3.68
N VAL A 396 7.04 35.66 -4.36
CA VAL A 396 7.30 36.95 -3.73
C VAL A 396 6.00 37.63 -3.33
N GLY A 397 6.01 38.35 -2.21
CA GLY A 397 4.86 39.12 -1.72
C GLY A 397 5.30 40.32 -0.90
N GLY A 398 4.39 41.26 -0.67
CA GLY A 398 4.63 42.47 0.12
C GLY A 398 4.87 43.74 -0.68
N TYR A 399 5.27 44.80 0.01
CA TYR A 399 5.44 46.13 -0.60
C TYR A 399 6.81 46.26 -1.25
N LEU A 400 6.82 46.63 -2.54
CA LEU A 400 8.04 46.73 -3.37
C LEU A 400 8.98 45.53 -3.15
N ALA A 401 8.40 44.33 -3.21
CA ALA A 401 9.08 43.09 -2.91
C ALA A 401 10.04 42.68 -4.03
N GLY A 402 11.15 42.06 -3.64
CA GLY A 402 12.06 41.38 -4.54
C GLY A 402 12.49 40.05 -3.95
N GLY A 403 12.83 39.10 -4.80
CA GLY A 403 13.32 37.80 -4.37
C GLY A 403 13.64 36.87 -5.52
N SER A 404 14.24 35.73 -5.21
CA SER A 404 14.55 34.68 -6.16
C SER A 404 14.54 33.31 -5.48
N VAL A 405 14.25 32.28 -6.27
CA VAL A 405 14.25 30.88 -5.87
C VAL A 405 15.31 30.18 -6.69
N ALA A 406 16.29 29.56 -6.04
CA ALA A 406 17.32 28.76 -6.69
C ALA A 406 17.19 27.28 -6.25
N PRO A 407 16.48 26.44 -7.02
CA PRO A 407 16.32 25.02 -6.73
C PRO A 407 17.53 24.19 -7.15
N SER A 408 17.78 23.07 -6.47
CA SER A 408 18.64 21.99 -6.97
C SER A 408 17.98 21.25 -8.12
N ALA A 409 18.76 20.51 -8.92
CA ALA A 409 18.23 19.71 -10.02
C ALA A 409 17.19 18.65 -9.59
N SER A 410 17.29 18.16 -8.35
CA SER A 410 16.35 17.21 -7.76
C SER A 410 15.14 17.86 -7.09
N ASN A 411 15.04 19.19 -7.07
CA ASN A 411 13.99 19.93 -6.36
C ASN A 411 13.91 19.55 -4.86
N GLN A 412 15.06 19.26 -4.23
CA GLN A 412 15.15 18.94 -2.80
C GLN A 412 15.90 19.99 -1.99
N VAL A 413 16.66 20.88 -2.62
CA VAL A 413 17.34 22.00 -1.94
C VAL A 413 16.93 23.31 -2.60
N PHE A 414 16.58 24.30 -1.81
CA PHE A 414 16.18 25.62 -2.28
C PHE A 414 16.94 26.68 -1.50
N SER A 415 17.73 27.47 -2.22
CA SER A 415 18.25 28.73 -1.71
C SER A 415 17.24 29.83 -2.06
N LEU A 416 16.67 30.43 -1.03
CA LEU A 416 15.58 31.41 -1.14
C LEU A 416 16.12 32.79 -0.81
N SER A 417 15.88 33.77 -1.68
CA SER A 417 16.16 35.18 -1.43
C SER A 417 14.85 35.96 -1.39
N GLY A 418 14.62 36.75 -0.35
CA GLY A 418 13.40 37.53 -0.19
C GLY A 418 13.63 38.81 0.61
N GLY A 419 12.91 39.88 0.27
CA GLY A 419 13.05 41.17 0.95
C GLY A 419 12.51 42.34 0.12
N GLY A 420 12.99 43.54 0.44
CA GLY A 420 12.60 44.79 -0.22
C GLY A 420 12.14 45.83 0.80
N ASN A 421 11.23 46.71 0.42
CA ASN A 421 10.60 47.64 1.36
C ASN A 421 9.39 46.99 2.03
N CYS A 422 9.64 45.97 2.85
CA CYS A 422 8.62 45.10 3.45
C CYS A 422 8.09 44.06 2.46
N GLY A 423 9.04 43.45 1.76
CA GLY A 423 8.80 42.29 0.92
C GLY A 423 9.28 41.00 1.56
N TRP A 424 8.72 39.89 1.11
CA TRP A 424 9.14 38.54 1.46
C TRP A 424 9.17 37.64 0.23
N LEU A 425 9.89 36.54 0.36
CA LEU A 425 9.72 35.35 -0.46
C LEU A 425 9.37 34.19 0.48
N GLY A 426 8.39 33.39 0.11
CA GLY A 426 7.98 32.21 0.87
C GLY A 426 7.01 31.34 0.07
N PRO A 427 6.42 30.30 0.69
CA PRO A 427 5.40 29.49 0.03
C PRO A 427 4.26 30.34 -0.54
N VAL A 428 3.73 29.96 -1.71
CA VAL A 428 2.62 30.68 -2.35
C VAL A 428 1.44 30.81 -1.39
N SER A 429 0.80 31.99 -1.40
CA SER A 429 -0.26 32.40 -0.44
C SER A 429 0.25 32.80 0.96
N SER A 430 1.56 32.83 1.20
CA SER A 430 2.13 33.47 2.38
C SER A 430 1.73 34.95 2.46
N TYR A 431 1.25 35.39 3.62
CA TYR A 431 0.95 36.78 3.92
C TYR A 431 1.56 37.14 5.26
N ASN A 432 2.55 38.05 5.28
CA ASN A 432 3.32 38.39 6.48
C ASN A 432 3.84 37.12 7.21
N PRO A 433 4.71 36.31 6.55
CA PRO A 433 5.08 34.95 6.98
C PRO A 433 6.05 34.91 8.17
N TYR A 434 5.61 35.49 9.28
CA TYR A 434 6.34 35.54 10.54
C TYR A 434 5.47 35.03 11.69
N ASN A 435 6.10 34.72 12.81
CA ASN A 435 5.49 33.99 13.90
C ASN A 435 4.76 32.75 13.33
N GLN A 436 3.52 32.49 13.75
CA GLN A 436 2.73 31.34 13.31
C GLN A 436 1.83 31.66 12.10
N PHE A 437 2.04 32.79 11.39
CA PHE A 437 1.27 33.16 10.20
C PHE A 437 1.75 32.40 8.95
N GLY A 438 1.66 31.07 9.00
CA GLY A 438 2.05 30.17 7.93
C GLY A 438 0.97 29.92 6.87
N THR A 439 1.33 29.07 5.92
CA THR A 439 0.45 28.54 4.88
C THR A 439 0.80 27.07 4.64
N LEU A 440 0.18 26.43 3.65
CA LEU A 440 0.45 25.04 3.28
C LEU A 440 1.43 24.97 2.10
N LEU A 441 2.56 24.31 2.32
CA LEU A 441 3.55 24.01 1.28
C LEU A 441 3.39 22.57 0.81
N GLN A 442 3.02 22.36 -0.45
CA GLN A 442 2.85 21.02 -1.01
C GLN A 442 4.20 20.34 -1.24
N LEU A 443 4.29 19.09 -0.80
CA LEU A 443 5.36 18.17 -1.12
C LEU A 443 4.94 17.21 -2.24
N THR A 444 5.94 16.72 -2.97
CA THR A 444 5.84 15.57 -3.86
C THR A 444 6.62 14.41 -3.27
N LEU A 445 5.97 13.25 -3.12
CA LEU A 445 6.64 12.02 -2.66
C LEU A 445 7.27 11.32 -3.87
N ASN A 446 8.60 11.25 -3.88
CA ASN A 446 9.37 10.57 -4.92
C ASN A 446 9.26 9.03 -4.74
N PRO A 447 9.31 8.24 -5.84
CA PRO A 447 9.34 6.78 -5.76
C PRO A 447 10.55 6.26 -4.94
N PRO A 448 10.51 5.01 -4.46
CA PRO A 448 11.64 4.42 -3.76
C PRO A 448 12.87 4.46 -4.69
N GLN A 449 14.02 4.91 -4.18
CA GLN A 449 15.25 4.76 -4.94
C GLN A 449 15.68 3.27 -4.85
N PRO A 450 16.09 2.67 -5.97
CA PRO A 450 16.50 1.27 -6.02
C PRO A 450 17.73 0.95 -5.17
#